data_AF-A0AAW1VRH7-F1
#
_entry.id   AF-A0AAW1VRH7-F1
#
_cell.length_a   1.000
_cell.length_b   1.000
_cell.length_c   1.000
_cell.angle_alpha   90.00
_cell.angle_beta   90.00
_cell.angle_gamma   90.00
#
_symmetry.space_group_name_H-M   'P 1'
#
loop_
_entity.id
_entity.type
_entity.pdbx_description
1 polymer ?
#
loop_
_entity_poly.entity_id
_entity_poly.type
_entity_poly.pdbx_seq_one_letter_code
_entity_poly.pdbx_strand_id
1 'polypeptide(L)'
;MELLKNAEENISKGELMDQDLIEEVEQVKEELVEEKIVKVNNEIYEEIERTVSKAGISEKIEELKADIGKGSSSEDREKAAAKIKQEILATLDVEAIKEKVESLTVELGLPKASITQDTVGAENGQF
;
A
#
# COMPACT_ATOMS: atom_id res chain seq x y z
N MET A 1 -20.57 -4.00 14.69
CA MET A 1 -21.75 -3.34 14.06
C MET A 1 -22.92 -3.11 15.01
N GLU A 2 -23.17 -3.98 15.99
CA GLU A 2 -24.34 -3.86 16.89
C GLU A 2 -24.22 -2.67 17.88
N LEU A 3 -23.00 -2.37 18.35
CA LEU A 3 -22.73 -1.26 19.28
C LEU A 3 -22.96 0.13 18.66
N LEU A 4 -22.45 0.35 17.44
CA LEU A 4 -22.67 1.60 16.68
C LEU A 4 -24.16 1.88 16.50
N LYS A 5 -24.93 0.83 16.20
CA LYS A 5 -26.37 0.91 16.01
C LYS A 5 -27.11 1.26 17.32
N ASN A 6 -26.69 0.68 18.45
CA ASN A 6 -27.26 1.00 19.76
C ASN A 6 -26.90 2.43 20.22
N ALA A 7 -25.66 2.89 19.97
CA ALA A 7 -25.25 4.24 20.30
C ALA A 7 -26.05 5.30 19.50
N GLU A 8 -26.26 5.08 18.20
CA GLU A 8 -27.12 5.93 17.36
C GLU A 8 -28.57 5.99 17.87
N GLU A 9 -29.10 4.86 18.34
CA GLU A 9 -30.47 4.76 18.85
C GLU A 9 -30.66 5.51 20.18
N ASN A 10 -29.66 5.47 21.07
CA ASN A 10 -29.70 6.17 22.36
C ASN A 10 -29.54 7.69 22.21
N ILE A 11 -28.69 8.14 21.28
CA ILE A 11 -28.58 9.57 20.92
C ILE A 11 -29.93 10.10 20.41
N SER A 12 -30.63 9.31 19.59
CA SER A 12 -31.95 9.67 19.05
C SER A 12 -33.02 9.80 20.15
N LYS A 13 -32.83 9.14 21.30
CA LYS A 13 -33.74 9.16 22.46
C LYS A 13 -33.42 10.26 23.49
N GLY A 14 -32.28 10.96 23.35
CA GLY A 14 -31.90 12.08 24.22
C GLY A 14 -31.40 11.69 25.62
N GLU A 15 -30.99 10.44 25.82
CA GLU A 15 -30.36 9.98 27.06
C GLU A 15 -28.92 10.52 27.15
N LEU A 16 -28.52 10.99 28.35
CA LEU A 16 -27.13 11.41 28.61
C LEU A 16 -26.21 10.23 28.33
N MET A 17 -25.31 10.37 27.35
CA MET A 17 -24.33 9.33 27.05
C MET A 17 -23.41 9.19 28.26
N ASP A 18 -23.35 7.98 28.84
CA ASP A 18 -22.33 7.62 29.82
C ASP A 18 -20.95 7.87 29.21
N GLN A 19 -20.05 8.46 29.99
CA GLN A 19 -18.71 8.82 29.53
C GLN A 19 -17.94 7.58 29.03
N ASP A 20 -18.19 6.42 29.64
CA ASP A 20 -17.68 5.11 29.24
C ASP A 20 -18.14 4.71 27.83
N LEU A 21 -19.38 5.02 27.44
CA LEU A 21 -19.90 4.73 26.09
C LEU A 21 -19.26 5.63 25.03
N ILE A 22 -18.88 6.86 25.38
CA ILE A 22 -18.17 7.76 24.45
C ILE A 22 -16.78 7.22 24.17
N GLU A 23 -16.06 6.78 25.21
CA GLU A 23 -14.71 6.22 25.09
C GLU A 23 -14.71 4.90 24.30
N GLU A 24 -15.65 3.99 24.56
CA GLU A 24 -15.81 2.75 23.77
C GLU A 24 -16.11 3.04 22.29
N VAL A 25 -16.96 4.04 22.00
CA VAL A 25 -17.27 4.44 20.61
C VAL A 25 -16.05 5.04 19.91
N GLU A 26 -15.21 5.78 20.62
CA GLU A 26 -13.97 6.34 20.08
C GLU A 26 -12.97 5.23 19.76
N GLN A 27 -12.75 4.30 20.68
CA GLN A 27 -11.89 3.13 20.47
C GLN A 27 -12.35 2.28 19.28
N VAL A 28 -13.65 1.99 19.18
CA VAL A 28 -14.20 1.21 18.04
C VAL A 28 -14.01 1.93 16.70
N LYS A 29 -14.01 3.26 16.68
CA LYS A 29 -13.72 4.03 15.46
C LYS A 29 -12.25 3.91 15.07
N GLU A 30 -11.33 3.98 16.03
CA GLU A 30 -9.90 3.79 15.78
C GLU A 30 -9.60 2.38 15.26
N GLU A 31 -10.14 1.35 15.90
CA GLU A 31 -9.99 -0.04 15.46
C GLU A 31 -10.52 -0.26 14.04
N LEU A 32 -11.67 0.36 13.70
CA LEU A 32 -12.24 0.28 12.35
C LEU A 32 -11.37 0.96 11.30
N VAL A 33 -10.73 2.09 11.64
CA VAL A 33 -9.79 2.78 10.75
C VAL A 33 -8.57 1.89 10.48
N GLU A 34 -7.99 1.32 11.53
CA GLU A 34 -6.84 0.42 11.44
C GLU A 34 -7.16 -0.82 10.60
N GLU A 35 -8.30 -1.47 10.85
CA GLU A 35 -8.72 -2.66 10.11
C GLU A 35 -8.82 -2.39 8.60
N LYS A 36 -9.42 -1.25 8.22
CA LYS A 36 -9.57 -0.86 6.82
C LYS A 36 -8.22 -0.57 6.15
N ILE A 37 -7.32 0.13 6.84
CA ILE A 37 -5.97 0.41 6.35
C ILE A 37 -5.20 -0.90 6.14
N VAL A 38 -5.20 -1.80 7.12
CA VAL A 38 -4.53 -3.09 7.03
C VAL A 38 -5.08 -3.92 5.87
N LYS A 39 -6.41 -3.94 5.69
CA LYS A 39 -7.05 -4.66 4.60
C LYS A 39 -6.60 -4.14 3.23
N VAL A 40 -6.66 -2.82 3.01
CA VAL A 40 -6.24 -2.22 1.72
C VAL A 40 -4.74 -2.46 1.47
N ASN A 41 -3.90 -2.36 2.50
CA ASN A 41 -2.48 -2.68 2.38
C ASN A 41 -2.25 -4.12 1.94
N ASN A 42 -2.94 -5.09 2.55
CA ASN A 42 -2.84 -6.50 2.16
C ASN A 42 -3.26 -6.73 0.70
N GLU A 43 -4.36 -6.11 0.27
CA GLU A 43 -4.80 -6.18 -1.14
C GLU A 43 -3.73 -5.62 -2.10
N ILE A 44 -3.10 -4.50 -1.74
CA ILE A 44 -2.02 -3.90 -2.54
C ILE A 44 -0.80 -4.82 -2.60
N TYR A 45 -0.38 -5.39 -1.46
CA TYR A 45 0.75 -6.34 -1.43
C TYR A 45 0.49 -7.57 -2.29
N GLU A 46 -0.70 -8.16 -2.20
CA GLU A 46 -1.08 -9.31 -3.02
C GLU A 46 -1.05 -8.98 -4.53
N GLU A 47 -1.56 -7.81 -4.93
CA GLU A 47 -1.57 -7.40 -6.33
C GLU A 47 -0.15 -7.20 -6.88
N ILE A 48 0.73 -6.57 -6.08
CA ILE A 48 2.16 -6.41 -6.42
C ILE A 48 2.81 -7.78 -6.56
N GLU A 49 2.65 -8.66 -5.56
CA GLU A 49 3.26 -9.99 -5.56
C GLU A 49 2.80 -10.83 -6.76
N ARG A 50 1.49 -10.82 -7.06
CA ARG A 50 0.93 -11.54 -8.23
C ARG A 50 1.51 -11.00 -9.54
N THR A 51 1.60 -9.70 -9.67
CA THR A 51 2.11 -9.04 -10.89
C THR A 51 3.59 -9.33 -11.10
N VAL A 52 4.41 -9.13 -10.07
CA VAL A 52 5.86 -9.41 -10.07
C VAL A 52 6.12 -10.88 -10.40
N SER A 53 5.36 -11.80 -9.79
CA SER A 53 5.48 -13.23 -10.04
C SER A 53 5.09 -13.59 -11.47
N LYS A 54 3.96 -13.09 -11.97
CA LYS A 54 3.48 -13.33 -13.33
C LYS A 54 4.44 -12.80 -14.40
N ALA A 55 5.12 -11.69 -14.13
CA ALA A 55 6.11 -11.09 -15.02
C ALA A 55 7.52 -11.74 -14.92
N GLY A 56 7.70 -12.72 -14.03
CA GLY A 56 8.98 -13.40 -13.83
C GLY A 56 10.10 -12.45 -13.39
N ILE A 57 9.75 -11.37 -12.68
CA ILE A 57 10.72 -10.34 -12.28
C ILE A 57 11.75 -10.90 -11.30
N SER A 58 11.33 -11.78 -10.39
CA SER A 58 12.22 -12.44 -9.43
C SER A 58 13.33 -13.24 -10.10
N GLU A 59 13.00 -13.97 -11.18
CA GLU A 59 13.98 -14.74 -11.95
C GLU A 59 15.00 -13.83 -12.64
N LYS A 60 14.54 -12.74 -13.25
CA LYS A 60 15.41 -11.73 -13.90
C LYS A 60 16.35 -11.04 -12.91
N ILE A 61 15.90 -10.83 -11.67
CA ILE A 61 16.74 -10.28 -10.60
C ILE A 61 17.82 -11.29 -10.21
N GLU A 62 17.50 -12.58 -10.09
CA GLU A 62 18.50 -13.62 -9.80
C GLU A 62 19.52 -13.78 -10.94
N GLU A 63 19.08 -13.69 -12.20
CA GLU A 63 19.99 -13.65 -13.36
C GLU A 63 20.96 -12.46 -13.28
N LEU A 64 20.44 -11.26 -12.98
CA LEU A 64 21.27 -10.07 -12.81
C LEU A 64 22.29 -10.24 -11.67
N LYS A 65 21.89 -10.82 -10.53
CA LYS A 65 22.82 -11.14 -9.43
C LYS A 65 23.92 -12.11 -9.87
N ALA A 66 23.56 -13.16 -10.63
CA ALA A 66 24.53 -14.12 -11.14
C ALA A 66 25.53 -13.48 -12.12
N ASP A 67 25.05 -12.60 -13.00
CA ASP A 67 25.87 -11.90 -13.97
C ASP A 67 26.81 -10.88 -13.30
N ILE A 68 26.36 -10.23 -12.22
CA ILE A 68 27.23 -9.44 -11.35
C ILE A 68 28.36 -10.30 -10.79
N GLY A 69 28.07 -11.51 -10.30
CA GLY A 69 29.05 -12.46 -9.78
C GLY A 69 30.05 -12.96 -10.82
N LYS A 70 29.65 -13.03 -12.10
CA LYS A 70 30.52 -13.41 -13.23
C LYS A 70 31.40 -12.24 -13.73
N GLY A 71 31.21 -11.03 -13.21
CA GLY A 71 31.98 -9.86 -13.63
C GLY A 71 31.45 -9.18 -14.89
N SER A 72 30.13 -9.26 -15.17
CA SER A 72 29.51 -8.50 -16.27
C SER A 72 29.82 -7.01 -16.17
N SER A 73 29.86 -6.32 -17.32
CA SER A 73 30.20 -4.89 -17.36
C SER A 73 29.16 -4.03 -16.64
N SER A 74 29.54 -2.81 -16.23
CA SER A 74 28.60 -1.86 -15.62
C SER A 74 27.45 -1.51 -16.56
N GLU A 75 27.72 -1.38 -17.85
CA GLU A 75 26.72 -1.04 -18.87
C GLU A 75 25.68 -2.15 -19.03
N ASP A 76 26.10 -3.42 -19.06
CA ASP A 76 25.18 -4.55 -19.15
C ASP A 76 24.28 -4.65 -17.92
N ARG A 77 24.84 -4.41 -16.72
CA ARG A 77 24.09 -4.39 -15.47
C ARG A 77 23.05 -3.28 -15.43
N GLU A 78 23.43 -2.08 -15.85
CA GLU A 78 22.54 -0.92 -15.90
C GLU A 78 21.39 -1.15 -16.87
N LYS A 79 21.69 -1.71 -18.05
CA LYS A 79 20.67 -2.07 -19.05
C LYS A 79 19.70 -3.12 -18.53
N ALA A 80 20.19 -4.16 -17.86
CA ALA A 80 19.36 -5.20 -17.27
C ALA A 80 18.47 -4.65 -16.15
N ALA A 81 19.04 -3.83 -15.26
CA ALA A 81 18.30 -3.16 -14.18
C ALA A 81 17.22 -2.21 -14.73
N ALA A 82 17.54 -1.41 -15.74
CA ALA A 82 16.59 -0.52 -16.40
C ALA A 82 15.42 -1.30 -17.03
N LYS A 83 15.71 -2.43 -17.68
CA LYS A 83 14.68 -3.31 -18.25
C LYS A 83 13.75 -3.88 -17.17
N ILE A 84 14.30 -4.34 -16.04
CA ILE A 84 13.52 -4.81 -14.89
C ILE A 84 12.61 -3.68 -14.37
N LYS A 85 13.13 -2.48 -14.18
CA LYS A 85 12.36 -1.31 -13.73
C LYS A 85 11.21 -0.97 -14.69
N GLN A 86 11.48 -0.98 -16.00
CA GLN A 86 10.45 -0.73 -17.02
C GLN A 86 9.36 -1.79 -17.01
N GLU A 87 9.73 -3.06 -16.84
CA GLU A 87 8.78 -4.16 -16.84
C GLU A 87 7.89 -4.15 -15.59
N ILE A 88 8.44 -3.79 -14.42
CA ILE A 88 7.63 -3.54 -13.21
C ILE A 88 6.61 -2.43 -13.48
N LEU A 89 7.06 -1.29 -14.03
CA LEU A 89 6.17 -0.16 -14.34
C LEU A 89 5.11 -0.48 -15.40
N ALA A 90 5.44 -1.36 -16.36
CA ALA A 90 4.52 -1.75 -17.43
C ALA A 90 3.47 -2.77 -16.98
N THR A 91 3.77 -3.54 -15.93
CA THR A 91 2.90 -4.63 -15.47
C THR A 91 2.06 -4.24 -14.26
N LEU A 92 2.54 -3.33 -13.42
CA LEU A 92 1.81 -2.85 -12.26
C LEU A 92 0.85 -1.72 -12.64
N ASP A 93 -0.43 -1.88 -12.32
CA ASP A 93 -1.44 -0.83 -12.48
C ASP A 93 -1.38 0.17 -11.32
N VAL A 94 -0.41 1.08 -11.42
CA VAL A 94 -0.16 2.11 -10.40
C VAL A 94 -1.37 3.03 -10.21
N GLU A 95 -2.14 3.29 -11.27
CA GLU A 95 -3.33 4.14 -11.18
C GLU A 95 -4.45 3.44 -10.40
N ALA A 96 -4.68 2.14 -10.62
CA ALA A 96 -5.66 1.37 -9.84
C ALA A 96 -5.28 1.29 -8.36
N ILE A 97 -3.99 1.13 -8.04
CA ILE A 97 -3.51 1.15 -6.64
C ILE A 97 -3.73 2.53 -6.02
N LYS A 98 -3.41 3.60 -6.76
CA LYS A 98 -3.63 4.97 -6.30
C LYS A 98 -5.11 5.27 -6.06
N GLU A 99 -5.99 4.84 -6.96
CA GLU A 99 -7.44 5.00 -6.81
C GLU A 99 -7.96 4.29 -5.55
N LYS A 100 -7.46 3.08 -5.23
CA LYS A 100 -7.80 2.38 -3.98
C LYS A 100 -7.40 3.18 -2.74
N VAL A 101 -6.19 3.74 -2.71
CA VAL A 101 -5.68 4.55 -1.59
C VAL A 101 -6.46 5.87 -1.46
N GLU A 102 -6.75 6.53 -2.58
CA GLU A 102 -7.54 7.76 -2.60
C GLU A 102 -8.97 7.50 -2.12
N SER A 103 -9.58 6.39 -2.54
CA SER A 103 -10.92 5.98 -2.09
C SER A 103 -10.97 5.78 -0.58
N LEU A 104 -9.98 5.09 -0.01
CA LEU A 104 -9.87 4.90 1.44
C LEU A 104 -9.65 6.23 2.16
N THR A 105 -8.82 7.11 1.60
CA THR A 105 -8.56 8.45 2.16
C THR A 105 -9.85 9.27 2.24
N VAL A 106 -10.67 9.24 1.17
CA VAL A 106 -11.98 9.90 1.13
C VAL A 106 -12.95 9.27 2.12
N GLU A 107 -13.01 7.94 2.18
CA GLU A 107 -13.88 7.19 3.11
C GLU A 107 -13.56 7.50 4.59
N LEU A 108 -12.28 7.61 4.92
CA LEU A 108 -11.80 7.89 6.27
C LEU A 108 -11.77 9.39 6.61
N GLY A 109 -12.07 10.28 5.65
CA GLY A 109 -12.00 11.73 5.85
C GLY A 109 -10.59 12.24 6.14
N LEU A 110 -9.56 11.50 5.71
CA LEU A 110 -8.16 11.83 5.93
C LEU A 110 -7.70 12.95 4.98
N PRO A 111 -6.71 13.77 5.37
CA PRO A 111 -6.13 14.76 4.46
C PRO A 111 -5.57 14.06 3.22
N LYS A 112 -5.83 14.62 2.03
CA LYS A 112 -5.23 14.11 0.79
C LYS A 112 -3.72 14.14 0.90
N ALA A 113 -3.11 12.96 0.95
CA ALA A 113 -1.67 12.82 0.78
C ALA A 113 -1.31 13.20 -0.67
N SER A 114 -0.25 13.98 -0.85
CA SER A 114 0.36 14.16 -2.17
C SER A 114 1.10 12.87 -2.53
N ILE A 115 0.40 11.93 -3.18
CA ILE A 115 1.02 10.71 -3.70
C ILE A 115 1.80 11.10 -4.95
N THR A 116 3.08 11.39 -4.78
CA THR A 116 4.02 11.54 -5.89
C THR A 116 4.62 10.18 -6.21
N GLN A 117 4.59 9.78 -7.47
CA GLN A 117 5.37 8.64 -7.94
C GLN A 117 6.84 9.02 -7.82
N ASP A 118 7.47 8.67 -6.70
CA ASP A 118 8.90 8.84 -6.53
C ASP A 118 9.59 7.94 -7.56
N THR A 119 10.20 8.55 -8.56
CA THR A 119 11.09 7.83 -9.46
C THR A 119 12.25 7.39 -8.60
N VAL A 120 12.40 6.07 -8.35
CA VAL A 120 13.54 5.49 -7.62
C VAL A 120 14.82 6.17 -8.11
N GLY A 121 15.31 7.11 -7.31
CA GLY A 121 16.52 7.85 -7.54
C GLY A 121 17.68 6.89 -7.33
N ALA A 122 18.70 7.04 -8.17
CA ALA A 122 19.92 6.25 -8.11
C ALA A 122 20.72 6.59 -6.84
N GLU A 123 20.24 6.21 -5.67
CA GLU A 123 21.07 6.14 -4.46
C GLU A 123 21.92 4.88 -4.56
N ASN A 124 22.92 4.97 -5.43
CA ASN A 124 24.02 4.00 -5.51
C ASN A 124 24.77 4.03 -4.19
N GLY A 125 24.58 2.98 -3.39
CA GLY A 125 25.43 2.68 -2.25
C GLY A 125 26.89 2.58 -2.70
N GLN A 126 27.73 3.41 -2.11
CA GLN A 126 29.18 3.28 -2.19
C GLN A 126 29.59 1.98 -1.48
N PHE A 127 30.22 1.07 -2.23
CA PHE A 127 31.08 0.01 -1.71
C PHE A 127 32.46 0.17 -2.34
#